data_AF-A0A955JMA7-F1
#
_entry.id   AF-A0A955JMA7-F1
#
_cell.length_a   1.000
_cell.length_b   1.000
_cell.length_c   1.000
_cell.angle_alpha   90.00
_cell.angle_beta   90.00
_cell.angle_gamma   90.00
#
_symmetry.space_group_name_H-M   'P 1'
#
loop_
_entity.id
_entity.type
_entity.pdbx_description
1 polymer ?
#
loop_
_entity_poly.entity_id
_entity_poly.type
_entity_poly.pdbx_seq_one_letter_code
_entity_poly.pdbx_strand_id
1 'polypeptide(L)'
;QPNSAALNNLRGTGNSCSAYGNRNFWRLYNDWFGSTNAGYVGYVKGVYLYTDSARTQLVSGTPEVRAGTTLYATIRITNTGSKTWNKSNTFVGTASPYNQSSPFSDDSWLNSARTTKFSESSVPPTAIATFKFTLKAPNEDKNYIPKFQMVLEKVAWVPETNFNIPINVSTPYNAIVTSATAYLNPERTVKRGPVTKPNEKLYWKVVVKNTGSNTWSPSLVKIGTASPYNRASSLSDNTWVSSNRVVLQDAAAISPGQQTTMYYTTTSPSTTGAYNEQFALLVEGVSWLPGSNYTTEVRVQNDLSRLKNGEKLLQNEYINTGNRRLILQGDGNLVIYNSSGKATWSSATRNGKLHILQGDGNLVLYKSQKPRAGDAVWSSGTRSGKSLIMQGDGNLVLYSTQSPKAGNAVWNSGTR
;
A
#
# COMPACT_ATOMS: atom_id res chain seq x y z
N GLN A 1 44.35 -33.63 32.48
CA GLN A 1 42.98 -34.17 32.67
C GLN A 1 42.94 -34.82 34.06
N PRO A 2 41.87 -34.69 34.86
CA PRO A 2 41.81 -35.32 36.19
C PRO A 2 41.93 -36.85 36.08
N ASN A 3 42.65 -37.49 37.01
CA ASN A 3 42.77 -38.95 37.05
C ASN A 3 41.50 -39.60 37.64
N SER A 4 41.34 -40.91 37.46
CA SER A 4 40.13 -41.65 37.88
C SER A 4 39.83 -41.53 39.38
N ALA A 5 40.87 -41.44 40.23
CA ALA A 5 40.71 -41.24 41.67
C ALA A 5 40.10 -39.86 42.00
N ALA A 6 40.48 -38.81 41.27
CA ALA A 6 39.90 -37.48 41.42
C ALA A 6 38.45 -37.40 40.89
N LEU A 7 38.09 -38.22 39.90
CA LEU A 7 36.74 -38.27 39.34
C LEU A 7 35.76 -39.06 40.24
N ASN A 8 36.22 -40.13 40.90
CA ASN A 8 35.37 -40.99 41.72
C ASN A 8 34.99 -40.42 43.10
N ASN A 9 35.70 -39.38 43.59
CA ASN A 9 35.43 -38.77 44.89
C ASN A 9 35.34 -37.24 44.80
N LEU A 10 34.26 -36.74 44.18
CA LEU A 10 34.08 -35.33 43.84
C LEU A 10 34.10 -34.35 45.04
N ARG A 11 33.84 -34.80 46.27
CA ARG A 11 33.88 -33.96 47.47
C ARG A 11 34.93 -34.35 48.52
N GLY A 12 35.75 -35.36 48.24
CA GLY A 12 36.86 -35.79 49.12
C GLY A 12 38.25 -35.60 48.51
N THR A 13 39.26 -36.00 49.27
CA THR A 13 40.66 -36.06 48.86
C THR A 13 40.89 -37.30 47.98
N GLY A 14 41.44 -37.09 46.78
CA GLY A 14 41.90 -38.19 45.93
C GLY A 14 43.28 -38.70 46.36
N ASN A 15 44.00 -39.38 45.47
CA ASN A 15 45.37 -39.81 45.74
C ASN A 15 46.41 -38.70 45.47
N SER A 16 47.68 -39.01 45.75
CA SER A 16 48.84 -38.12 45.61
C SER A 16 49.04 -37.51 44.21
N CYS A 17 48.39 -38.06 43.18
CA CYS A 17 48.51 -37.59 41.79
C CYS A 17 47.26 -36.83 41.29
N SER A 18 46.33 -36.47 42.18
CA SER A 18 45.06 -35.84 41.78
C SER A 18 45.27 -34.38 41.36
N ALA A 19 44.97 -34.03 40.10
CA ALA A 19 45.03 -32.66 39.59
C ALA A 19 43.76 -31.87 39.98
N TYR A 20 43.82 -31.14 41.11
CA TYR A 20 42.66 -30.50 41.74
C TYR A 20 42.17 -29.20 41.07
N GLY A 21 43.02 -28.48 40.32
CA GLY A 21 42.71 -27.13 39.80
C GLY A 21 41.46 -27.04 38.92
N ASN A 22 41.43 -27.78 37.80
CA ASN A 22 40.30 -27.72 36.85
C ASN A 22 39.01 -28.35 37.41
N ARG A 23 39.15 -29.34 38.29
CA ARG A 23 38.02 -29.98 38.99
C ARG A 23 37.40 -29.06 40.03
N ASN A 24 38.24 -28.36 40.82
CA ASN A 24 37.77 -27.45 41.86
C ASN A 24 37.07 -26.22 41.27
N PHE A 25 37.54 -25.69 40.13
CA PHE A 25 36.86 -24.59 39.44
C PHE A 25 35.43 -25.00 39.02
N TRP A 26 35.28 -26.12 38.31
CA TRP A 26 33.96 -26.60 37.88
C TRP A 26 33.04 -26.89 39.08
N ARG A 27 33.56 -27.54 40.14
CA ARG A 27 32.79 -27.85 41.35
C ARG A 27 32.34 -26.59 42.10
N LEU A 28 33.26 -25.66 42.39
CA LEU A 28 32.95 -24.42 43.12
C LEU A 28 31.95 -23.57 42.34
N TYR A 29 32.11 -23.49 41.02
CA TYR A 29 31.15 -22.80 40.18
C TYR A 29 29.76 -23.44 40.26
N ASN A 30 29.66 -24.77 40.12
CA ASN A 30 28.37 -25.46 40.17
C ASN A 30 27.72 -25.46 41.56
N ASP A 31 28.52 -25.53 42.63
CA ASP A 31 28.03 -25.49 44.01
C ASP A 31 27.49 -24.09 44.38
N TRP A 32 28.11 -23.00 43.89
CA TRP A 32 27.69 -21.62 44.19
C TRP A 32 26.67 -21.05 43.21
N PHE A 33 26.78 -21.36 41.92
CA PHE A 33 25.97 -20.77 40.85
C PHE A 33 25.00 -21.76 40.18
N GLY A 34 25.03 -23.04 40.56
CA GLY A 34 24.22 -24.09 39.94
C GLY A 34 24.82 -24.61 38.62
N SER A 35 24.09 -25.52 37.94
CA SER A 35 24.56 -26.13 36.69
C SER A 35 24.83 -25.09 35.60
N THR A 36 26.01 -25.12 34.98
CA THR A 36 26.31 -24.32 33.77
C THR A 36 25.48 -24.73 32.55
N ASN A 37 24.86 -25.91 32.57
CA ASN A 37 24.03 -26.39 31.47
C ASN A 37 22.61 -25.84 31.62
N ALA A 38 22.38 -24.62 31.14
CA ALA A 38 21.02 -24.12 30.96
C ALA A 38 20.19 -25.14 30.15
N GLY A 39 18.95 -25.38 30.61
CA GLY A 39 18.11 -26.46 30.10
C GLY A 39 17.91 -26.40 28.59
N TYR A 40 17.65 -25.20 28.07
CA TYR A 40 17.48 -24.93 26.64
C TYR A 40 18.48 -23.87 26.20
N VAL A 41 19.52 -24.28 25.48
CA VAL A 41 20.52 -23.39 24.84
C VAL A 41 20.86 -23.98 23.49
N GLY A 42 21.06 -23.16 22.48
CA GLY A 42 21.49 -23.61 21.17
C GLY A 42 22.58 -22.74 20.58
N TYR A 43 23.17 -23.21 19.49
CA TYR A 43 24.19 -22.49 18.74
C TYR A 43 23.84 -22.50 17.25
N VAL A 44 23.81 -21.33 16.60
CA VAL A 44 23.53 -21.22 15.16
C VAL A 44 24.70 -21.79 14.37
N LYS A 45 24.53 -23.01 13.84
CA LYS A 45 25.54 -23.70 13.03
C LYS A 45 25.64 -23.13 11.61
N GLY A 46 24.53 -22.63 11.06
CA GLY A 46 24.54 -22.03 9.73
C GLY A 46 23.19 -21.44 9.32
N VAL A 47 23.28 -20.36 8.54
CA VAL A 47 22.15 -19.66 7.91
C VAL A 47 22.41 -19.70 6.40
N TYR A 48 21.53 -20.34 5.66
CA TYR A 48 21.67 -20.52 4.21
C TYR A 48 20.44 -19.98 3.49
N LEU A 49 20.64 -19.24 2.41
CA LEU A 49 19.59 -18.73 1.55
C LEU A 49 19.72 -19.32 0.15
N TYR A 50 18.58 -19.56 -0.49
CA TYR A 50 18.50 -20.13 -1.83
C TYR A 50 17.52 -19.34 -2.68
N THR A 51 17.75 -19.31 -3.99
CA THR A 51 16.85 -18.65 -4.96
C THR A 51 15.75 -19.58 -5.49
N ASP A 52 15.86 -20.88 -5.23
CA ASP A 52 14.93 -21.91 -5.69
C ASP A 52 14.30 -22.69 -4.53
N SER A 53 13.06 -23.17 -4.73
CA SER A 53 12.31 -23.90 -3.70
C SER A 53 12.92 -25.26 -3.35
N ALA A 54 13.65 -25.87 -4.29
CA ALA A 54 14.40 -27.11 -4.08
C ALA A 54 15.67 -26.90 -3.24
N ARG A 55 16.08 -25.64 -3.00
CA ARG A 55 17.25 -25.26 -2.19
C ARG A 55 18.56 -25.80 -2.76
N THR A 56 18.76 -25.63 -4.05
CA THR A 56 19.95 -26.09 -4.78
C THR A 56 20.86 -24.94 -5.22
N GLN A 57 20.31 -23.74 -5.42
CA GLN A 57 21.00 -22.53 -5.85
C GLN A 57 21.30 -21.65 -4.63
N LEU A 58 22.45 -21.89 -4.00
CA LEU A 58 22.87 -21.17 -2.81
C LEU A 58 23.23 -19.71 -3.14
N VAL A 59 22.73 -18.78 -2.32
CA VAL A 59 23.12 -17.37 -2.36
C VAL A 59 24.44 -17.18 -1.62
N SER A 60 25.43 -16.55 -2.26
CA SER A 60 26.66 -16.11 -1.62
C SER A 60 26.56 -14.64 -1.18
N GLY A 61 27.00 -14.34 0.05
CA GLY A 61 26.98 -13.00 0.60
C GLY A 61 25.57 -12.44 0.88
N THR A 62 25.44 -11.12 0.89
CA THR A 62 24.17 -10.42 1.07
C THR A 62 23.39 -10.42 -0.24
N PRO A 63 22.21 -11.06 -0.34
CA PRO A 63 21.41 -11.05 -1.56
C PRO A 63 20.96 -9.64 -1.95
N GLU A 64 21.05 -9.35 -3.25
CA GLU A 64 20.38 -8.22 -3.90
C GLU A 64 19.21 -8.75 -4.73
N VAL A 65 18.00 -8.47 -4.29
CA VAL A 65 16.77 -8.99 -4.91
C VAL A 65 15.82 -7.88 -5.31
N ARG A 66 14.92 -8.15 -6.25
CA ARG A 66 13.82 -7.25 -6.56
C ARG A 66 12.71 -7.43 -5.53
N ALA A 67 11.91 -6.39 -5.31
CA ALA A 67 10.67 -6.52 -4.56
C ALA A 67 9.80 -7.66 -5.10
N GLY A 68 9.16 -8.40 -4.19
CA GLY A 68 8.35 -9.57 -4.50
C GLY A 68 9.13 -10.86 -4.75
N THR A 69 10.46 -10.83 -4.89
CA THR A 69 11.28 -12.03 -5.00
C THR A 69 11.15 -12.89 -3.73
N THR A 70 10.94 -14.19 -3.90
CA THR A 70 10.96 -15.16 -2.79
C THR A 70 12.36 -15.77 -2.66
N LEU A 71 12.90 -15.72 -1.45
CA LEU A 71 14.10 -16.47 -1.04
C LEU A 71 13.68 -17.63 -0.14
N TYR A 72 14.48 -18.70 -0.16
CA TYR A 72 14.24 -19.90 0.64
C TYR A 72 15.35 -20.04 1.67
N ALA A 73 15.01 -19.99 2.95
CA ALA A 73 15.96 -20.09 4.06
C ALA A 73 16.08 -21.53 4.57
N THR A 74 17.30 -21.91 4.96
CA THR A 74 17.60 -23.09 5.78
C THR A 74 18.46 -22.66 6.96
N ILE A 75 17.97 -22.85 8.18
CA ILE A 75 18.69 -22.51 9.42
C ILE A 75 19.01 -23.80 10.15
N ARG A 76 20.28 -23.97 10.52
CA ARG A 76 20.76 -25.11 11.30
C ARG A 76 21.20 -24.63 12.67
N ILE A 77 20.60 -25.18 13.72
CA ILE A 77 20.88 -24.81 15.11
C ILE A 77 21.24 -26.08 15.89
N THR A 78 22.42 -26.11 16.50
CA THR A 78 22.87 -27.21 17.36
C THR A 78 22.27 -27.05 18.75
N ASN A 79 21.73 -28.11 19.34
CA ASN A 79 21.33 -28.14 20.74
C ASN A 79 22.56 -28.29 21.63
N THR A 80 22.90 -27.24 22.38
CA THR A 80 24.02 -27.22 23.32
C THR A 80 23.55 -27.31 24.77
N GLY A 81 22.23 -27.27 25.00
CA GLY A 81 21.62 -27.42 26.31
C GLY A 81 21.47 -28.88 26.74
N SER A 82 20.94 -29.07 27.96
CA SER A 82 20.76 -30.40 28.56
C SER A 82 19.40 -31.04 28.27
N LYS A 83 18.42 -30.31 27.73
CA LYS A 83 17.07 -30.82 27.41
C LYS A 83 16.90 -31.03 25.91
N THR A 84 16.22 -32.12 25.56
CA THR A 84 15.73 -32.38 24.19
C THR A 84 14.69 -31.36 23.77
N TRP A 85 14.79 -30.84 22.54
CA TRP A 85 13.78 -29.97 21.95
C TRP A 85 12.70 -30.79 21.23
N ASN A 86 11.44 -30.41 21.42
CA ASN A 86 10.30 -31.08 20.82
C ASN A 86 9.76 -30.30 19.63
N LYS A 87 9.46 -31.01 18.53
CA LYS A 87 8.95 -30.38 17.30
C LYS A 87 7.60 -29.69 17.52
N SER A 88 6.78 -30.21 18.42
CA SER A 88 5.42 -29.74 18.66
C SER A 88 5.35 -28.25 19.05
N ASN A 89 6.36 -27.75 19.77
CA ASN A 89 6.38 -26.40 20.33
C ASN A 89 7.62 -25.55 19.97
N THR A 90 8.55 -26.04 19.15
CA THR A 90 9.78 -25.30 18.84
C THR A 90 9.73 -24.68 17.45
N PHE A 91 10.00 -23.38 17.36
CA PHE A 91 9.91 -22.59 16.14
C PHE A 91 11.04 -21.59 16.03
N VAL A 92 11.16 -20.96 14.86
CA VAL A 92 11.87 -19.68 14.68
C VAL A 92 10.83 -18.56 14.64
N GLY A 93 11.10 -17.42 15.28
CA GLY A 93 10.34 -16.22 15.03
C GLY A 93 11.13 -14.93 15.14
N THR A 94 10.45 -13.84 14.86
CA THR A 94 11.04 -12.51 14.78
C THR A 94 11.46 -12.02 16.16
N ALA A 95 12.68 -11.49 16.24
CA ALA A 95 13.31 -11.09 17.48
C ALA A 95 13.90 -9.69 17.37
N SER A 96 14.13 -9.04 18.51
CA SER A 96 14.75 -7.71 18.60
C SER A 96 14.08 -6.63 17.72
N PRO A 97 12.77 -6.33 17.92
CA PRO A 97 11.93 -6.75 19.06
C PRO A 97 11.22 -8.08 18.85
N TYR A 98 10.88 -8.76 19.94
CA TYR A 98 10.17 -10.05 19.90
C TYR A 98 8.75 -9.90 19.35
N ASN A 99 8.32 -10.91 18.58
CA ASN A 99 6.95 -11.07 18.09
C ASN A 99 6.46 -9.91 17.21
N GLN A 100 7.36 -9.20 16.53
CA GLN A 100 6.97 -8.17 15.58
C GLN A 100 6.69 -8.76 14.20
N SER A 101 5.73 -8.17 13.50
CA SER A 101 5.44 -8.55 12.11
C SER A 101 6.67 -8.30 11.24
N SER A 102 7.13 -9.33 10.52
CA SER A 102 8.21 -9.20 9.55
C SER A 102 7.66 -8.62 8.23
N PRO A 103 8.33 -7.64 7.59
CA PRO A 103 8.00 -7.24 6.22
C PRO A 103 8.28 -8.35 5.20
N PHE A 104 9.02 -9.41 5.57
CA PHE A 104 9.29 -10.58 4.75
C PHE A 104 8.35 -11.76 5.02
N SER A 105 7.33 -11.58 5.88
CA SER A 105 6.41 -12.68 6.19
C SER A 105 5.74 -13.18 4.92
N ASP A 106 5.81 -14.49 4.72
CA ASP A 106 5.16 -15.19 3.63
C ASP A 106 3.92 -15.91 4.15
N ASP A 107 2.93 -16.17 3.29
CA ASP A 107 1.67 -16.81 3.69
C ASP A 107 1.87 -18.24 4.21
N SER A 108 3.03 -18.87 3.94
CA SER A 108 3.40 -20.18 4.50
C SER A 108 3.87 -20.12 5.96
N TRP A 109 4.09 -18.94 6.53
CA TRP A 109 4.43 -18.78 7.94
C TRP A 109 3.21 -19.07 8.82
N LEU A 110 3.44 -19.51 10.06
CA LEU A 110 2.34 -19.69 11.02
C LEU A 110 1.59 -18.37 11.27
N ASN A 111 2.31 -17.26 11.31
CA ASN A 111 1.79 -15.89 11.27
C ASN A 111 2.95 -14.94 10.91
N SER A 112 2.68 -13.63 10.83
CA SER A 112 3.69 -12.66 10.39
C SER A 112 4.92 -12.50 11.28
N ALA A 113 4.93 -13.08 12.49
CA ALA A 113 6.06 -13.08 13.42
C ALA A 113 6.65 -14.47 13.68
N ARG A 114 6.02 -15.56 13.19
CA ARG A 114 6.39 -16.94 13.51
C ARG A 114 6.47 -17.79 12.25
N THR A 115 7.65 -18.33 11.96
CA THR A 115 7.92 -18.97 10.67
C THR A 115 7.44 -20.43 10.66
N THR A 116 8.30 -21.35 11.12
CA THR A 116 8.15 -22.79 10.92
C THR A 116 8.74 -23.57 12.11
N LYS A 117 8.42 -24.87 12.16
CA LYS A 117 9.05 -25.86 13.06
C LYS A 117 10.30 -26.45 12.40
N PHE A 118 11.15 -27.10 13.19
CA PHE A 118 12.28 -27.85 12.63
C PHE A 118 11.82 -29.15 11.94
N SER A 119 12.69 -29.72 11.09
CA SER A 119 12.36 -30.84 10.22
C SER A 119 12.38 -32.19 10.94
N GLU A 120 13.29 -32.34 11.89
CA GLU A 120 13.51 -33.52 12.74
C GLU A 120 12.27 -33.83 13.61
N SER A 121 12.17 -35.05 14.15
CA SER A 121 11.08 -35.43 15.08
C SER A 121 11.30 -34.87 16.49
N SER A 122 12.54 -34.86 16.95
CA SER A 122 13.04 -34.23 18.17
C SER A 122 14.53 -33.93 18.03
N VAL A 123 15.08 -33.06 18.87
CA VAL A 123 16.50 -32.66 18.80
C VAL A 123 17.13 -32.82 20.19
N PRO A 124 17.74 -33.98 20.50
CA PRO A 124 18.44 -34.19 21.76
C PRO A 124 19.70 -33.31 21.87
N PRO A 125 20.32 -33.22 23.07
CA PRO A 125 21.61 -32.54 23.22
C PRO A 125 22.63 -33.00 22.17
N THR A 126 23.42 -32.06 21.66
CA THR A 126 24.40 -32.19 20.55
C THR A 126 23.82 -32.37 19.14
N ALA A 127 22.53 -32.72 19.01
CA ALA A 127 21.88 -32.84 17.70
C ALA A 127 21.57 -31.47 17.07
N ILE A 128 21.21 -31.48 15.79
CA ILE A 128 20.96 -30.26 15.01
C ILE A 128 19.49 -30.20 14.61
N ALA A 129 18.85 -29.06 14.88
CA ALA A 129 17.55 -28.68 14.35
C ALA A 129 17.71 -28.00 12.99
N THR A 130 16.89 -28.36 12.02
CA THR A 130 16.86 -27.78 10.67
C THR A 130 15.52 -27.09 10.40
N PHE A 131 15.51 -25.76 10.37
CA PHE A 131 14.34 -24.95 10.03
C PHE A 131 14.37 -24.55 8.57
N LYS A 132 13.22 -24.65 7.88
CA LYS A 132 13.08 -24.31 6.46
C LYS A 132 11.86 -23.42 6.24
N PHE A 133 12.07 -22.17 5.85
CA PHE A 133 10.98 -21.21 5.60
C PHE A 133 11.29 -20.30 4.42
N THR A 134 10.28 -19.64 3.90
CA THR A 134 10.37 -18.68 2.78
C THR A 134 10.47 -17.25 3.31
N LEU A 135 11.08 -16.37 2.53
CA LEU A 135 11.15 -14.92 2.79
C LEU A 135 10.68 -14.22 1.52
N LYS A 136 9.57 -13.51 1.58
CA LYS A 136 9.03 -12.77 0.43
C LYS A 136 9.47 -11.31 0.51
N ALA A 137 10.27 -10.84 -0.44
CA ALA A 137 10.81 -9.49 -0.40
C ALA A 137 9.70 -8.42 -0.43
N PRO A 138 9.70 -7.43 0.48
CA PRO A 138 8.72 -6.35 0.51
C PRO A 138 8.84 -5.41 -0.70
N ASN A 139 7.84 -4.53 -0.89
CA ASN A 139 7.77 -3.58 -2.01
C ASN A 139 8.41 -2.22 -1.72
N GLU A 140 9.54 -2.20 -1.00
CA GLU A 140 10.24 -0.96 -0.62
C GLU A 140 11.75 -1.17 -0.80
N ASP A 141 12.37 -0.24 -1.55
CA ASP A 141 13.82 -0.21 -1.81
C ASP A 141 14.57 0.16 -0.55
N LYS A 142 15.22 -0.84 0.06
CA LYS A 142 15.83 -0.71 1.38
C LYS A 142 16.72 -1.90 1.67
N ASN A 143 17.78 -1.64 2.44
CA ASN A 143 18.55 -2.68 3.11
C ASN A 143 17.81 -3.13 4.38
N TYR A 144 17.43 -4.40 4.42
CA TYR A 144 16.78 -5.03 5.56
C TYR A 144 17.75 -5.92 6.30
N ILE A 145 17.64 -5.91 7.64
CA ILE A 145 18.31 -6.87 8.51
C ILE A 145 17.25 -7.52 9.40
N PRO A 146 16.38 -8.41 8.86
CA PRO A 146 15.45 -9.18 9.65
C PRO A 146 16.22 -10.03 10.67
N LYS A 147 15.74 -10.00 11.92
CA LYS A 147 16.37 -10.65 13.06
C LYS A 147 15.44 -11.72 13.59
N PHE A 148 16.01 -12.87 13.89
CA PHE A 148 15.27 -14.05 14.29
C PHE A 148 15.94 -14.70 15.49
N GLN A 149 15.15 -15.46 16.24
CA GLN A 149 15.63 -16.31 17.33
C GLN A 149 14.73 -17.53 17.43
N MET A 150 15.26 -18.63 17.97
CA MET A 150 14.47 -19.82 18.25
C MET A 150 13.62 -19.60 19.50
N VAL A 151 12.40 -20.13 19.49
CA VAL A 151 11.46 -20.06 20.62
C VAL A 151 10.86 -21.43 20.89
N LEU A 152 10.71 -21.77 22.16
CA LEU A 152 9.83 -22.83 22.61
C LEU A 152 8.54 -22.16 23.09
N GLU A 153 7.45 -22.38 22.36
CA GLU A 153 6.15 -21.77 22.65
C GLU A 153 5.70 -22.08 24.09
N LYS A 154 5.26 -21.03 24.79
CA LYS A 154 4.88 -21.04 26.21
C LYS A 154 6.01 -21.42 27.20
N VAL A 155 7.26 -21.49 26.74
CA VAL A 155 8.42 -21.79 27.57
C VAL A 155 9.37 -20.59 27.60
N ALA A 156 10.14 -20.37 26.53
CA ALA A 156 11.13 -19.31 26.47
C ALA A 156 11.67 -19.11 25.04
N TRP A 157 12.25 -17.93 24.80
CA TRP A 157 13.20 -17.72 23.71
C TRP A 157 14.53 -18.38 24.07
N VAL A 158 15.13 -19.12 23.14
CA VAL A 158 16.32 -19.92 23.42
C VAL A 158 17.57 -19.05 23.29
N PRO A 159 18.38 -18.88 24.35
CA PRO A 159 19.62 -18.11 24.30
C PRO A 159 20.56 -18.60 23.19
N GLU A 160 21.40 -17.70 22.66
CA GLU A 160 22.45 -17.98 21.67
C GLU A 160 21.97 -18.49 20.30
N THR A 161 20.65 -18.48 20.08
CA THR A 161 20.03 -18.85 18.79
C THR A 161 19.62 -17.66 17.95
N ASN A 162 20.07 -16.45 18.28
CA ASN A 162 19.77 -15.25 17.51
C ASN A 162 20.60 -15.22 16.22
N PHE A 163 19.96 -14.87 15.10
CA PHE A 163 20.63 -14.68 13.82
C PHE A 163 19.95 -13.60 12.99
N ASN A 164 20.70 -13.03 12.05
CA ASN A 164 20.26 -11.98 11.16
C ASN A 164 20.36 -12.46 9.71
N ILE A 165 19.47 -11.97 8.86
CA ILE A 165 19.48 -12.28 7.42
C ILE A 165 19.55 -10.96 6.63
N PRO A 166 20.72 -10.33 6.45
CA PRO A 166 20.80 -9.10 5.67
C PRO A 166 20.33 -9.34 4.23
N ILE A 167 19.43 -8.50 3.71
CA ILE A 167 18.89 -8.58 2.34
C ILE A 167 18.74 -7.15 1.81
N ASN A 168 19.33 -6.89 0.64
CA ASN A 168 19.10 -5.66 -0.11
C ASN A 168 17.93 -5.88 -1.07
N VAL A 169 16.84 -5.13 -0.87
CA VAL A 169 15.68 -5.16 -1.78
C VAL A 169 15.74 -3.92 -2.65
N SER A 170 15.64 -4.11 -3.96
CA SER A 170 15.58 -3.04 -4.96
C SER A 170 14.18 -2.96 -5.56
N THR A 171 13.72 -1.73 -5.82
CA THR A 171 12.54 -1.49 -6.67
C THR A 171 12.97 -0.67 -7.87
N PRO A 172 13.64 -1.26 -8.89
CA PRO A 172 14.25 -0.48 -9.97
C PRO A 172 13.23 0.40 -10.70
N TYR A 173 12.01 -0.12 -10.90
CA TYR A 173 10.91 0.62 -11.51
C TYR A 173 9.70 0.64 -10.57
N ASN A 174 9.47 1.78 -9.92
CA ASN A 174 8.39 1.97 -8.96
C ASN A 174 7.92 3.41 -8.98
N ALA A 175 6.62 3.65 -8.89
CA ALA A 175 6.05 4.99 -9.01
C ALA A 175 4.95 5.25 -8.01
N ILE A 176 4.69 6.52 -7.76
CA ILE A 176 3.45 6.96 -7.12
C ILE A 176 2.79 8.04 -7.96
N VAL A 177 1.50 7.85 -8.27
CA VAL A 177 0.68 8.88 -8.91
C VAL A 177 0.21 9.84 -7.83
N THR A 178 0.67 11.08 -7.89
CA THR A 178 0.35 12.10 -6.88
C THR A 178 -0.93 12.85 -7.20
N SER A 179 -1.29 12.95 -8.48
CA SER A 179 -2.59 13.50 -8.91
C SER A 179 -2.94 13.08 -10.32
N ALA A 180 -4.23 12.89 -10.61
CA ALA A 180 -4.78 12.79 -11.96
C ALA A 180 -5.95 13.78 -12.07
N THR A 181 -5.82 14.79 -12.93
CA THR A 181 -6.81 15.87 -13.08
C THR A 181 -7.31 15.92 -14.51
N ALA A 182 -8.63 15.96 -14.70
CA ALA A 182 -9.26 16.14 -16.00
C ALA A 182 -9.60 17.61 -16.27
N TYR A 183 -9.61 17.96 -17.55
CA TYR A 183 -9.88 19.29 -18.10
C TYR A 183 -10.79 19.19 -19.33
N LEU A 184 -11.55 20.24 -19.60
CA LEU A 184 -12.44 20.30 -20.77
C LEU A 184 -11.75 20.82 -22.03
N ASN A 185 -10.58 21.44 -21.90
CA ASN A 185 -9.88 22.07 -23.02
C ASN A 185 -8.44 21.55 -23.18
N PRO A 186 -7.91 21.52 -24.42
CA PRO A 186 -6.56 21.02 -24.71
C PRO A 186 -5.45 21.69 -23.89
N GLU A 187 -5.62 22.97 -23.57
CA GLU A 187 -4.64 23.77 -22.83
C GLU A 187 -4.64 23.45 -21.33
N ARG A 188 -5.60 22.64 -20.85
CA ARG A 188 -5.72 22.19 -19.46
C ARG A 188 -5.78 23.34 -18.45
N THR A 189 -6.56 24.35 -18.78
CA THR A 189 -6.81 25.52 -17.92
C THR A 189 -8.18 25.48 -17.27
N VAL A 190 -9.15 24.80 -17.89
CA VAL A 190 -10.51 24.63 -17.36
C VAL A 190 -10.66 23.20 -16.84
N LYS A 191 -10.57 23.04 -15.52
CA LYS A 191 -10.81 21.74 -14.87
C LYS A 191 -12.18 21.20 -15.25
N ARG A 192 -12.30 19.88 -15.33
CA ARG A 192 -13.55 19.19 -15.68
C ARG A 192 -14.57 19.30 -14.53
N GLY A 193 -15.85 19.44 -14.88
CA GLY A 193 -16.96 19.23 -13.96
C GLY A 193 -17.23 17.74 -13.65
N PRO A 194 -18.33 17.41 -12.96
CA PRO A 194 -18.65 16.02 -12.60
C PRO A 194 -19.09 15.20 -13.83
N VAL A 195 -19.53 15.87 -14.90
CA VAL A 195 -20.24 15.27 -16.04
C VAL A 195 -19.70 15.83 -17.36
N THR A 196 -19.72 14.99 -18.40
CA THR A 196 -19.38 15.29 -19.80
C THR A 196 -20.52 14.83 -20.70
N LYS A 197 -20.65 15.38 -21.91
CA LYS A 197 -21.63 14.85 -22.88
C LYS A 197 -21.08 13.64 -23.63
N PRO A 198 -21.96 12.83 -24.25
CA PRO A 198 -21.54 11.78 -25.17
C PRO A 198 -20.55 12.28 -26.23
N ASN A 199 -19.51 11.47 -26.49
CA ASN A 199 -18.47 11.73 -27.50
C ASN A 199 -17.59 12.96 -27.26
N GLU A 200 -17.69 13.66 -26.13
CA GLU A 200 -16.81 14.77 -25.80
C GLU A 200 -15.42 14.29 -25.33
N LYS A 201 -14.39 15.05 -25.72
CA LYS A 201 -13.01 14.81 -25.28
C LYS A 201 -12.77 15.39 -23.88
N LEU A 202 -11.96 14.68 -23.09
CA LEU A 202 -11.42 15.16 -21.83
C LEU A 202 -9.90 15.08 -21.87
N TYR A 203 -9.25 16.11 -21.34
CA TYR A 203 -7.80 16.25 -21.35
C TYR A 203 -7.27 16.02 -19.94
N TRP A 204 -6.38 15.05 -19.78
CA TRP A 204 -5.84 14.65 -18.49
C TRP A 204 -4.43 15.19 -18.27
N LYS A 205 -4.15 15.55 -17.01
CA LYS A 205 -2.84 15.86 -16.44
C LYS A 205 -2.59 14.90 -15.29
N VAL A 206 -1.59 14.05 -15.41
CA VAL A 206 -1.20 13.08 -14.37
C VAL A 206 0.19 13.40 -13.88
N VAL A 207 0.32 13.72 -12.59
CA VAL A 207 1.61 13.96 -11.95
C VAL A 207 2.05 12.66 -11.28
N VAL A 208 3.27 12.24 -11.57
CA VAL A 208 3.84 10.98 -11.10
C VAL A 208 5.24 11.23 -10.57
N LYS A 209 5.57 10.58 -9.46
CA LYS A 209 6.92 10.58 -8.89
C LYS A 209 7.59 9.23 -9.14
N ASN A 210 8.86 9.26 -9.56
CA ASN A 210 9.72 8.08 -9.57
C ASN A 210 10.16 7.76 -8.14
N THR A 211 9.72 6.61 -7.64
CA THR A 211 10.10 6.08 -6.33
C THR A 211 10.96 4.83 -6.44
N GLY A 212 11.39 4.48 -7.65
CA GLY A 212 12.32 3.40 -7.90
C GLY A 212 13.77 3.89 -7.95
N SER A 213 14.69 2.95 -8.02
CA SER A 213 16.13 3.21 -8.05
C SER A 213 16.70 3.45 -9.44
N ASN A 214 15.98 3.11 -10.52
CA ASN A 214 16.40 3.42 -11.88
C ASN A 214 15.81 4.73 -12.39
N THR A 215 16.62 5.49 -13.13
CA THR A 215 16.12 6.59 -13.96
C THR A 215 15.23 6.04 -15.06
N TRP A 216 14.05 6.64 -15.25
CA TRP A 216 13.13 6.24 -16.30
C TRP A 216 13.48 6.88 -17.63
N SER A 217 13.61 6.05 -18.66
CA SER A 217 13.65 6.53 -20.04
C SER A 217 12.25 6.98 -20.47
N PRO A 218 12.10 8.24 -20.94
CA PRO A 218 10.82 8.83 -21.34
C PRO A 218 10.10 8.05 -22.44
N SER A 219 10.88 7.45 -23.34
CA SER A 219 10.40 6.63 -24.45
C SER A 219 9.90 5.24 -24.03
N LEU A 220 10.13 4.81 -22.79
CA LEU A 220 9.76 3.47 -22.33
C LEU A 220 8.61 3.50 -21.32
N VAL A 221 8.43 4.58 -20.56
CA VAL A 221 7.36 4.69 -19.55
C VAL A 221 6.08 5.19 -20.18
N LYS A 222 4.99 4.45 -19.99
CA LYS A 222 3.68 4.81 -20.53
C LYS A 222 2.55 4.41 -19.56
N ILE A 223 1.39 5.03 -19.71
CA ILE A 223 0.15 4.72 -18.98
C ILE A 223 -0.65 3.64 -19.73
N GLY A 224 -1.07 2.59 -19.04
CA GLY A 224 -1.82 1.47 -19.60
C GLY A 224 -3.04 1.14 -18.74
N THR A 225 -4.06 0.54 -19.35
CA THR A 225 -5.24 0.10 -18.61
C THR A 225 -4.89 -1.03 -17.65
N ALA A 226 -5.47 -0.98 -16.46
CA ALA A 226 -5.22 -1.89 -15.36
C ALA A 226 -6.53 -2.48 -14.84
N SER A 227 -6.42 -3.59 -14.09
CA SER A 227 -7.55 -4.29 -13.45
C SER A 227 -8.73 -4.63 -14.39
N PRO A 228 -8.55 -5.55 -15.35
CA PRO A 228 -7.32 -6.29 -15.63
C PRO A 228 -6.37 -5.52 -16.55
N TYR A 229 -5.07 -5.85 -16.46
CA TYR A 229 -4.05 -5.25 -17.32
C TYR A 229 -4.34 -5.49 -18.80
N ASN A 230 -4.05 -4.48 -19.63
CA ASN A 230 -4.17 -4.52 -21.08
C ASN A 230 -5.60 -4.67 -21.63
N ARG A 231 -6.63 -4.41 -20.82
CA ARG A 231 -8.01 -4.37 -21.31
C ARG A 231 -8.22 -3.17 -22.25
N ALA A 232 -8.93 -3.34 -23.36
CA ALA A 232 -9.40 -2.19 -24.13
C ALA A 232 -10.26 -1.25 -23.26
N SER A 233 -10.02 0.05 -23.35
CA SER A 233 -10.81 1.08 -22.67
C SER A 233 -11.94 1.56 -23.55
N SER A 234 -13.15 1.71 -22.99
CA SER A 234 -14.23 2.45 -23.65
C SER A 234 -13.98 3.96 -23.70
N LEU A 235 -13.00 4.45 -22.95
CA LEU A 235 -12.58 5.86 -22.93
C LEU A 235 -11.44 6.15 -23.92
N SER A 236 -10.97 5.15 -24.68
CA SER A 236 -9.80 5.30 -25.53
C SER A 236 -10.03 6.38 -26.59
N ASP A 237 -9.10 7.32 -26.69
CA ASP A 237 -9.08 8.31 -27.77
C ASP A 237 -8.17 7.84 -28.91
N ASN A 238 -8.38 8.37 -30.12
CA ASN A 238 -7.54 8.05 -31.27
C ASN A 238 -6.08 8.55 -31.15
N THR A 239 -5.79 9.38 -30.14
CA THR A 239 -4.42 9.81 -29.81
C THR A 239 -3.65 8.78 -28.98
N TRP A 240 -4.30 7.71 -28.53
CA TRP A 240 -3.65 6.63 -27.79
C TRP A 240 -2.83 5.76 -28.76
N VAL A 241 -1.77 5.13 -28.25
CA VAL A 241 -0.97 4.16 -29.03
C VAL A 241 -1.83 2.96 -29.43
N SER A 242 -2.72 2.53 -28.54
CA SER A 242 -3.78 1.53 -28.79
C SER A 242 -4.88 1.69 -27.76
N SER A 243 -6.01 0.98 -27.89
CA SER A 243 -7.18 1.14 -27.00
C SER A 243 -6.92 0.84 -25.51
N ASN A 244 -5.79 0.22 -25.17
CA ASN A 244 -5.34 -0.08 -23.82
C ASN A 244 -4.11 0.75 -23.39
N ARG A 245 -3.66 1.70 -24.22
CA ARG A 245 -2.30 2.21 -24.13
C ARG A 245 -2.16 3.68 -24.52
N VAL A 246 -1.88 4.52 -23.52
CA VAL A 246 -2.29 5.92 -23.56
C VAL A 246 -1.26 6.90 -24.15
N VAL A 247 0.05 6.78 -23.88
CA VAL A 247 1.01 7.85 -24.25
C VAL A 247 2.40 7.34 -24.61
N LEU A 248 3.03 8.03 -25.57
CA LEU A 248 4.45 8.37 -25.62
C LEU A 248 4.55 9.90 -25.71
N GLN A 249 5.16 10.57 -24.73
CA GLN A 249 5.53 11.98 -24.88
C GLN A 249 6.96 12.20 -24.35
N ASP A 250 7.71 12.94 -25.16
CA ASP A 250 9.13 13.28 -25.11
C ASP A 250 9.48 14.18 -23.90
N ALA A 251 9.45 13.59 -22.70
CA ALA A 251 9.97 14.23 -21.50
C ALA A 251 11.49 14.00 -21.40
N ALA A 252 12.18 14.74 -20.53
CA ALA A 252 13.53 14.36 -20.11
C ALA A 252 13.50 13.12 -19.22
N ALA A 253 14.62 12.40 -19.12
CA ALA A 253 14.74 11.23 -18.26
C ALA A 253 14.40 11.56 -16.79
N ILE A 254 13.69 10.65 -16.11
CA ILE A 254 13.12 10.91 -14.79
C ILE A 254 13.92 10.15 -13.74
N SER A 255 14.85 10.83 -13.07
CA SER A 255 15.69 10.24 -12.03
C SER A 255 14.90 9.83 -10.78
N PRO A 256 15.43 8.92 -9.95
CA PRO A 256 14.86 8.59 -8.64
C PRO A 256 14.51 9.83 -7.82
N GLY A 257 13.31 9.85 -7.23
CA GLY A 257 12.80 10.96 -6.43
C GLY A 257 12.19 12.13 -7.22
N GLN A 258 12.40 12.22 -8.53
CA GLN A 258 11.86 13.29 -9.36
C GLN A 258 10.39 13.07 -9.73
N GLN A 259 9.69 14.16 -10.03
CA GLN A 259 8.33 14.15 -10.57
C GLN A 259 8.32 14.47 -12.05
N THR A 260 7.38 13.86 -12.77
CA THR A 260 7.03 14.21 -14.14
C THR A 260 5.53 14.40 -14.26
N THR A 261 5.12 15.13 -15.30
CA THR A 261 3.72 15.26 -15.67
C THR A 261 3.50 14.58 -17.02
N MET A 262 2.54 13.66 -17.05
CA MET A 262 2.06 13.03 -18.26
C MET A 262 0.70 13.60 -18.65
N TYR A 263 0.47 13.65 -19.95
CA TYR A 263 -0.72 14.24 -20.54
C TYR A 263 -1.37 13.27 -21.50
N TYR A 264 -2.68 13.12 -21.40
CA TYR A 264 -3.42 12.32 -22.37
C TYR A 264 -4.83 12.85 -22.58
N THR A 265 -5.54 12.24 -23.52
CA THR A 265 -6.91 12.60 -23.86
C THR A 265 -7.78 11.36 -23.76
N THR A 266 -9.01 11.46 -23.27
CA THR A 266 -10.02 10.39 -23.37
C THR A 266 -11.19 10.88 -24.18
N THR A 267 -11.86 9.98 -24.89
CA THR A 267 -13.14 10.28 -25.55
C THR A 267 -14.27 9.64 -24.79
N SER A 268 -15.28 10.44 -24.44
CA SER A 268 -16.43 9.97 -23.69
C SER A 268 -17.28 9.01 -24.54
N PRO A 269 -17.76 7.89 -23.99
CA PRO A 269 -18.64 6.98 -24.70
C PRO A 269 -19.90 7.67 -25.22
N SER A 270 -20.51 7.11 -26.26
CA SER A 270 -21.78 7.62 -26.82
C SER A 270 -22.98 7.39 -25.90
N THR A 271 -22.86 6.42 -24.99
CA THR A 271 -23.90 6.05 -24.02
C THR A 271 -23.72 6.77 -22.70
N THR A 272 -24.83 7.28 -22.14
CA THR A 272 -24.81 7.87 -20.80
C THR A 272 -24.50 6.83 -19.73
N GLY A 273 -23.73 7.20 -18.70
CA GLY A 273 -23.33 6.28 -17.64
C GLY A 273 -22.09 6.75 -16.88
N ALA A 274 -21.75 6.03 -15.80
CA ALA A 274 -20.49 6.23 -15.10
C ALA A 274 -19.46 5.20 -15.61
N TYR A 275 -18.31 5.70 -16.02
CA TYR A 275 -17.20 4.93 -16.57
C TYR A 275 -15.99 5.12 -15.66
N ASN A 276 -15.66 4.07 -14.92
CA ASN A 276 -14.46 4.03 -14.10
C ASN A 276 -13.38 3.28 -14.87
N GLU A 277 -12.31 3.98 -15.21
CA GLU A 277 -11.15 3.36 -15.83
C GLU A 277 -10.01 3.30 -14.82
N GLN A 278 -9.41 2.12 -14.70
CA GLN A 278 -8.22 1.93 -13.89
C GLN A 278 -7.00 1.95 -14.79
N PHE A 279 -6.00 2.72 -14.39
CA PHE A 279 -4.74 2.86 -15.10
C PHE A 279 -3.58 2.56 -14.18
N ALA A 280 -2.47 2.11 -14.77
CA ALA A 280 -1.18 2.03 -14.12
C ALA A 280 -0.08 2.40 -15.12
N LEU A 281 1.09 2.75 -14.59
CA LEU A 281 2.28 2.95 -15.40
C LEU A 281 2.98 1.61 -15.62
N LEU A 282 3.67 1.48 -16.75
CA LEU A 282 4.65 0.44 -16.97
C LEU A 282 5.83 0.96 -17.79
N VAL A 283 6.96 0.27 -17.68
CA VAL A 283 8.08 0.36 -18.62
C VAL A 283 7.86 -0.74 -19.66
N GLU A 284 7.70 -0.34 -20.92
CA GLU A 284 7.44 -1.27 -22.02
C GLU A 284 8.48 -2.37 -22.11
N GLY A 285 8.01 -3.61 -22.30
CA GLY A 285 8.86 -4.80 -22.38
C GLY A 285 9.55 -5.19 -21.06
N VAL A 286 9.36 -4.43 -19.97
CA VAL A 286 10.03 -4.68 -18.69
C VAL A 286 9.02 -5.07 -17.61
N SER A 287 8.21 -4.14 -17.11
CA SER A 287 7.26 -4.42 -16.02
C SER A 287 6.29 -3.27 -15.78
N TRP A 288 5.13 -3.59 -15.21
CA TRP A 288 4.27 -2.61 -14.55
C TRP A 288 4.97 -2.00 -13.34
N LEU A 289 4.71 -0.72 -13.09
CA LEU A 289 5.29 0.03 -11.97
C LEU A 289 4.35 -0.13 -10.79
N PRO A 290 4.76 -0.81 -9.71
CA PRO A 290 3.97 -0.87 -8.48
C PRO A 290 3.66 0.54 -7.96
N GLY A 291 2.60 0.69 -7.15
CA GLY A 291 2.20 1.97 -6.56
C GLY A 291 1.59 3.01 -7.53
N SER A 292 1.59 2.71 -8.83
CA SER A 292 1.15 3.64 -9.87
C SER A 292 -0.34 3.54 -10.25
N ASN A 293 -1.09 2.64 -9.61
CA ASN A 293 -2.50 2.45 -9.92
C ASN A 293 -3.31 3.70 -9.56
N TYR A 294 -4.13 4.19 -10.48
CA TYR A 294 -5.08 5.27 -10.25
C TYR A 294 -6.36 5.02 -11.02
N THR A 295 -7.47 5.59 -10.54
CA THR A 295 -8.78 5.47 -11.19
C THR A 295 -9.21 6.83 -11.72
N THR A 296 -9.69 6.85 -12.95
CA THR A 296 -10.39 7.99 -13.53
C THR A 296 -11.86 7.70 -13.64
N GLU A 297 -12.69 8.54 -13.03
CA GLU A 297 -14.14 8.46 -13.14
C GLU A 297 -14.63 9.47 -14.19
N VAL A 298 -15.32 9.00 -15.23
CA VAL A 298 -15.98 9.81 -16.25
C VAL A 298 -17.49 9.52 -16.20
N ARG A 299 -18.30 10.55 -15.93
CA ARG A 299 -19.76 10.44 -15.97
C ARG A 299 -20.29 11.11 -17.23
N VAL A 300 -20.91 10.33 -18.10
CA VAL A 300 -21.50 10.80 -19.34
C VAL A 300 -22.99 11.03 -19.12
N GLN A 301 -23.48 12.25 -19.35
CA GLN A 301 -24.92 12.56 -19.32
C GLN A 301 -25.28 13.59 -20.39
N ASN A 302 -26.55 13.61 -20.78
CA ASN A 302 -27.05 14.59 -21.75
C ASN A 302 -27.27 15.98 -21.14
N ASP A 303 -27.50 16.05 -19.82
CA ASP A 303 -27.81 17.29 -19.12
C ASP A 303 -26.71 17.63 -18.09
N LEU A 304 -25.98 18.71 -18.35
CA LEU A 304 -24.88 19.20 -17.50
C LEU A 304 -25.34 20.18 -16.42
N SER A 305 -26.64 20.50 -16.37
CA SER A 305 -27.20 21.51 -15.46
C SER A 305 -27.59 20.95 -14.09
N ARG A 306 -27.50 19.64 -13.86
CA ARG A 306 -28.10 19.00 -12.70
C ARG A 306 -27.18 18.01 -11.95
N LEU A 307 -27.43 17.87 -10.66
CA LEU A 307 -27.01 16.74 -9.83
C LEU A 307 -28.25 15.93 -9.42
N LYS A 308 -28.20 14.62 -9.60
CA LYS A 308 -29.20 13.68 -9.09
C LYS A 308 -28.83 13.19 -7.69
N ASN A 309 -29.78 12.52 -7.03
CA ASN A 309 -29.51 11.88 -5.76
C ASN A 309 -28.32 10.90 -5.86
N GLY A 310 -27.37 11.02 -4.92
CA GLY A 310 -26.10 10.29 -4.88
C GLY A 310 -24.97 10.97 -5.65
N GLU A 311 -25.27 11.98 -6.48
CA GLU A 311 -24.26 12.71 -7.23
C GLU A 311 -23.65 13.85 -6.44
N LYS A 312 -22.43 14.21 -6.82
CA LYS A 312 -21.57 15.12 -6.08
C LYS A 312 -20.73 15.99 -6.98
N LEU A 313 -20.34 17.15 -6.46
CA LEU A 313 -19.25 18.01 -6.92
C LEU A 313 -18.09 17.94 -5.93
N LEU A 314 -16.89 17.67 -6.44
CA LEU A 314 -15.63 17.84 -5.74
C LEU A 314 -15.05 19.25 -5.99
N GLN A 315 -13.97 19.58 -5.29
CA GLN A 315 -13.29 20.86 -5.52
C GLN A 315 -12.87 21.03 -6.97
N ASN A 316 -13.16 22.21 -7.48
CA ASN A 316 -13.02 22.68 -8.85
C ASN A 316 -13.93 22.00 -9.89
N GLU A 317 -14.88 21.17 -9.46
CA GLU A 317 -15.95 20.67 -10.35
C GLU A 317 -17.13 21.64 -10.37
N TYR A 318 -17.89 21.63 -11.47
CA TYR A 318 -19.04 22.51 -11.67
C TYR A 318 -20.15 21.90 -12.51
N ILE A 319 -21.38 22.36 -12.32
CA ILE A 319 -22.50 22.17 -13.26
C ILE A 319 -22.70 23.45 -14.09
N ASN A 320 -23.11 23.29 -15.35
CA ASN A 320 -23.19 24.39 -16.32
C ASN A 320 -24.47 24.31 -17.14
N THR A 321 -25.15 25.44 -17.32
CA THR A 321 -26.33 25.60 -18.19
C THR A 321 -26.01 26.29 -19.52
N GLY A 322 -24.74 26.64 -19.74
CA GLY A 322 -24.29 27.49 -20.84
C GLY A 322 -24.15 28.96 -20.41
N ASN A 323 -25.14 29.51 -19.70
CA ASN A 323 -25.15 30.91 -19.24
C ASN A 323 -24.94 31.09 -17.72
N ARG A 324 -24.90 29.98 -16.96
CA ARG A 324 -24.66 29.94 -15.51
C ARG A 324 -23.75 28.78 -15.17
N ARG A 325 -22.88 28.97 -14.17
CA ARG A 325 -21.96 27.94 -13.68
C ARG A 325 -21.97 27.92 -12.15
N LEU A 326 -22.40 26.80 -11.55
CA LEU A 326 -22.19 26.52 -10.13
C LEU A 326 -20.90 25.72 -9.97
N ILE A 327 -19.92 26.25 -9.25
CA ILE A 327 -18.62 25.61 -9.01
C ILE A 327 -18.32 25.51 -7.51
N LEU A 328 -17.83 24.37 -7.05
CA LEU A 328 -17.15 24.28 -5.75
C LEU A 328 -15.70 24.68 -5.97
N GLN A 329 -15.26 25.83 -5.47
CA GLN A 329 -13.93 26.37 -5.73
C GLN A 329 -12.83 25.67 -4.91
N GLY A 330 -11.56 25.88 -5.28
CA GLY A 330 -10.41 25.27 -4.60
C GLY A 330 -10.21 25.74 -3.17
N ASP A 331 -10.68 26.94 -2.83
CA ASP A 331 -10.73 27.46 -1.46
C ASP A 331 -11.90 26.90 -0.62
N GLY A 332 -12.77 26.11 -1.26
CA GLY A 332 -13.92 25.47 -0.65
C GLY A 332 -15.18 26.34 -0.54
N ASN A 333 -15.23 27.44 -1.29
CA ASN A 333 -16.44 28.24 -1.48
C ASN A 333 -17.29 27.67 -2.62
N LEU A 334 -18.61 27.54 -2.43
CA LEU A 334 -19.53 27.14 -3.49
C LEU A 334 -20.13 28.41 -4.11
N VAL A 335 -19.90 28.63 -5.41
CA VAL A 335 -20.18 29.91 -6.07
C VAL A 335 -20.94 29.71 -7.38
N ILE A 336 -21.92 30.58 -7.62
CA ILE A 336 -22.61 30.69 -8.90
C ILE A 336 -22.03 31.88 -9.66
N TYR A 337 -21.65 31.64 -10.91
CA TYR A 337 -21.18 32.65 -11.85
C TYR A 337 -22.17 32.81 -13.02
N ASN A 338 -22.32 34.03 -13.50
CA ASN A 338 -23.01 34.31 -14.76
C ASN A 338 -22.07 34.17 -15.99
N SER A 339 -22.61 34.36 -17.19
CA SER A 339 -21.87 34.26 -18.46
C SER A 339 -20.70 35.25 -18.59
N SER A 340 -20.75 36.39 -17.90
CA SER A 340 -19.64 37.37 -17.87
C SER A 340 -18.53 37.00 -16.88
N GLY A 341 -18.66 35.88 -16.15
CA GLY A 341 -17.71 35.48 -15.10
C GLY A 341 -17.87 36.26 -13.79
N LYS A 342 -18.96 37.02 -13.62
CA LYS A 342 -19.30 37.70 -12.36
C LYS A 342 -19.97 36.72 -11.40
N ALA A 343 -19.50 36.67 -10.15
CA ALA A 343 -20.15 35.90 -9.10
C ALA A 343 -21.51 36.53 -8.76
N THR A 344 -22.57 35.72 -8.80
CA THR A 344 -23.95 36.14 -8.47
C THR A 344 -24.42 35.59 -7.13
N TRP A 345 -23.77 34.54 -6.61
CA TRP A 345 -24.04 33.95 -5.30
C TRP A 345 -22.84 33.20 -4.75
N SER A 346 -22.73 33.12 -3.43
CA SER A 346 -21.71 32.34 -2.73
C SER A 346 -22.28 31.77 -1.43
N SER A 347 -21.85 30.56 -1.08
CA SER A 347 -22.15 29.94 0.23
C SER A 347 -21.38 30.57 1.39
N ALA A 348 -20.39 31.44 1.12
CA ALA A 348 -19.45 32.01 2.08
C ALA A 348 -18.70 30.97 2.94
N THR A 349 -18.63 29.73 2.48
CA THR A 349 -17.91 28.64 3.16
C THR A 349 -16.43 28.67 2.83
N ARG A 350 -15.61 28.07 3.70
CA ARG A 350 -14.18 27.82 3.49
C ARG A 350 -13.89 26.33 3.67
N ASN A 351 -12.87 25.83 2.97
CA ASN A 351 -12.39 24.44 3.08
C ASN A 351 -13.42 23.35 2.72
N GLY A 352 -14.53 23.69 2.06
CA GLY A 352 -15.44 22.70 1.46
C GLY A 352 -14.71 21.83 0.42
N LYS A 353 -14.88 20.51 0.52
CA LYS A 353 -14.23 19.50 -0.34
C LYS A 353 -15.19 18.66 -1.17
N LEU A 354 -16.45 18.56 -0.75
CA LEU A 354 -17.46 17.69 -1.32
C LEU A 354 -18.85 18.33 -1.14
N HIS A 355 -19.50 18.69 -2.24
CA HIS A 355 -20.92 19.06 -2.27
C HIS A 355 -21.73 17.88 -2.82
N ILE A 356 -22.69 17.36 -2.08
CA ILE A 356 -23.39 16.11 -2.44
C ILE A 356 -24.88 16.22 -2.15
N LEU A 357 -25.70 15.72 -3.07
CA LEU A 357 -27.10 15.43 -2.80
C LEU A 357 -27.19 14.00 -2.26
N GLN A 358 -27.40 13.87 -0.95
CA GLN A 358 -27.37 12.61 -0.24
C GLN A 358 -28.63 11.76 -0.50
N GLY A 359 -28.52 10.46 -0.22
CA GLY A 359 -29.60 9.47 -0.37
C GLY A 359 -30.91 9.86 0.30
N ASP A 360 -30.80 10.48 1.47
CA ASP A 360 -31.88 10.99 2.31
C ASP A 360 -32.49 12.31 1.80
N GLY A 361 -31.99 12.85 0.69
CA GLY A 361 -32.48 14.08 0.08
C GLY A 361 -31.98 15.36 0.73
N ASN A 362 -30.94 15.28 1.56
CA ASN A 362 -30.23 16.44 2.09
C ASN A 362 -29.11 16.87 1.13
N LEU A 363 -29.00 18.16 0.85
CA LEU A 363 -27.89 18.72 0.07
C LEU A 363 -26.85 19.28 1.04
N VAL A 364 -25.63 18.75 1.01
CA VAL A 364 -24.61 19.03 2.04
C VAL A 364 -23.27 19.36 1.42
N LEU A 365 -22.58 20.33 2.01
CA LEU A 365 -21.18 20.61 1.76
C LEU A 365 -20.34 20.12 2.95
N TYR A 366 -19.34 19.28 2.68
CA TYR A 366 -18.44 18.70 3.67
C TYR A 366 -17.02 19.22 3.51
N LYS A 367 -16.27 19.33 4.61
CA LYS A 367 -14.82 19.65 4.61
C LYS A 367 -13.90 18.45 4.31
N SER A 368 -14.47 17.28 4.04
CA SER A 368 -13.78 16.03 3.72
C SER A 368 -14.48 15.31 2.55
N GLN A 369 -13.70 14.66 1.67
CA GLN A 369 -14.24 13.81 0.60
C GLN A 369 -14.73 12.44 1.11
N LYS A 370 -14.30 12.06 2.32
CA LYS A 370 -14.79 10.89 3.06
C LYS A 370 -15.39 11.41 4.37
N PRO A 371 -16.57 12.03 4.31
CA PRO A 371 -17.13 12.75 5.45
C PRO A 371 -17.46 11.81 6.61
N ARG A 372 -17.22 12.28 7.84
CA ARG A 372 -17.69 11.69 9.10
C ARG A 372 -18.71 12.63 9.76
N ALA A 373 -19.36 12.15 10.81
CA ALA A 373 -20.23 12.99 11.63
C ALA A 373 -19.46 14.24 12.10
N GLY A 374 -20.06 15.43 11.92
CA GLY A 374 -19.42 16.72 12.25
C GLY A 374 -18.55 17.35 11.14
N ASP A 375 -18.43 16.71 9.97
CA ASP A 375 -17.68 17.29 8.84
C ASP A 375 -18.51 18.24 7.95
N ALA A 376 -19.82 18.31 8.17
CA ALA A 376 -20.69 19.21 7.41
C ALA A 376 -20.36 20.67 7.75
N VAL A 377 -20.11 21.48 6.72
CA VAL A 377 -19.89 22.93 6.85
C VAL A 377 -21.10 23.75 6.40
N TRP A 378 -22.00 23.14 5.63
CA TRP A 378 -23.29 23.70 5.24
C TRP A 378 -24.26 22.59 4.85
N SER A 379 -25.56 22.78 5.10
CA SER A 379 -26.63 21.86 4.69
C SER A 379 -27.90 22.62 4.33
N SER A 380 -28.66 22.13 3.36
CA SER A 380 -29.99 22.65 3.02
C SER A 380 -31.06 22.34 4.06
N GLY A 381 -30.83 21.36 4.96
CA GLY A 381 -31.81 20.88 5.94
C GLY A 381 -32.97 20.07 5.33
N THR A 382 -32.89 19.74 4.03
CA THR A 382 -33.96 19.03 3.31
C THR A 382 -33.90 17.52 3.55
N ARG A 383 -35.05 16.84 3.40
CA ARG A 383 -35.18 15.36 3.55
C ARG A 383 -35.83 14.66 2.37
N SER A 384 -36.09 15.40 1.30
CA SER A 384 -36.86 14.92 0.14
C SER A 384 -36.23 15.27 -1.20
N GLY A 385 -35.06 15.93 -1.22
CA GLY A 385 -34.38 16.31 -2.45
C GLY A 385 -34.05 15.10 -3.33
N LYS A 386 -34.30 15.24 -4.65
CA LYS A 386 -34.01 14.22 -5.66
C LYS A 386 -33.24 14.75 -6.86
N SER A 387 -33.35 16.05 -7.16
CA SER A 387 -32.55 16.70 -8.19
C SER A 387 -32.22 18.15 -7.85
N LEU A 388 -30.93 18.50 -7.88
CA LEU A 388 -30.43 19.87 -7.80
C LEU A 388 -30.19 20.38 -9.22
N ILE A 389 -30.71 21.54 -9.57
CA ILE A 389 -30.64 22.07 -10.94
C ILE A 389 -30.21 23.52 -10.91
N MET A 390 -29.13 23.80 -11.63
CA MET A 390 -28.79 25.17 -12.03
C MET A 390 -29.76 25.56 -13.14
N GLN A 391 -30.61 26.54 -12.89
CA GLN A 391 -31.59 27.01 -13.87
C GLN A 391 -30.99 28.10 -14.76
N GLY A 392 -31.54 28.23 -15.97
CA GLY A 392 -31.09 29.24 -16.93
C GLY A 392 -31.34 30.68 -16.49
N ASP A 393 -32.26 30.90 -15.54
CA ASP A 393 -32.52 32.22 -14.96
C ASP A 393 -31.45 32.65 -13.95
N GLY A 394 -30.65 31.72 -13.39
CA GLY A 394 -29.65 31.99 -12.35
C GLY A 394 -30.00 31.49 -10.97
N ASN A 395 -31.15 30.84 -10.79
CA ASN A 395 -31.50 30.19 -9.54
C ASN A 395 -30.95 28.76 -9.48
N LEU A 396 -30.41 28.36 -8.33
CA LEU A 396 -30.06 26.98 -8.06
C LEU A 396 -31.16 26.37 -7.21
N VAL A 397 -31.87 25.37 -7.73
CA VAL A 397 -33.08 24.84 -7.11
C VAL A 397 -32.96 23.34 -6.86
N LEU A 398 -33.30 22.93 -5.64
CA LEU A 398 -33.44 21.54 -5.25
C LEU A 398 -34.91 21.15 -5.32
N TYR A 399 -35.21 20.09 -6.08
CA TYR A 399 -36.55 19.56 -6.28
C TYR A 399 -36.74 18.21 -5.56
N SER A 400 -37.96 17.95 -5.10
CA SER A 400 -38.36 16.66 -4.50
C SER A 400 -38.58 15.53 -5.52
N THR A 401 -38.49 15.85 -6.82
CA THR A 401 -38.65 14.90 -7.94
C THR A 401 -37.46 14.95 -8.88
N GLN A 402 -37.24 13.90 -9.67
CA GLN A 402 -36.21 13.91 -10.73
C GLN A 402 -36.63 14.74 -11.95
N SER A 403 -37.94 14.82 -12.20
CA SER A 403 -38.56 15.67 -13.21
C SER A 403 -39.09 16.94 -12.53
N PRO A 404 -38.41 18.09 -12.67
CA PRO A 404 -38.75 19.32 -11.98
C PRO A 404 -40.10 19.88 -12.41
N LYS A 405 -40.86 20.39 -11.46
CA LYS A 405 -42.09 21.18 -11.67
C LYS A 405 -42.13 22.28 -10.62
N ALA A 406 -42.76 23.42 -10.92
CA ALA A 406 -42.76 24.60 -10.06
C ALA A 406 -43.19 24.31 -8.60
N GLY A 407 -44.18 23.44 -8.40
CA GLY A 407 -44.68 23.08 -7.05
C GLY A 407 -43.80 22.13 -6.23
N ASN A 408 -42.70 21.61 -6.79
CA ASN A 408 -41.88 20.57 -6.15
C ASN A 408 -40.53 21.09 -5.64
N ALA A 409 -40.30 22.40 -5.66
CA ALA A 409 -39.07 22.98 -5.11
C ALA A 409 -39.06 22.86 -3.58
N VAL A 410 -37.97 22.35 -3.01
CA VAL A 410 -37.80 22.16 -1.56
C VAL A 410 -36.71 23.04 -0.96
N TRP A 411 -35.81 23.55 -1.80
CA TRP A 411 -34.81 24.55 -1.43
C TRP A 411 -34.38 25.31 -2.68
N ASN A 412 -33.98 26.57 -2.54
CA ASN A 412 -33.36 27.35 -3.62
C ASN A 412 -32.35 28.36 -3.07
N SER A 413 -31.41 28.78 -3.92
CA SER A 413 -30.39 29.78 -3.56
C SER A 413 -30.94 31.21 -3.41
N GLY A 414 -32.18 31.46 -3.83
CA GLY A 414 -32.80 32.79 -3.79
C GLY A 414 -32.21 33.77 -4.81
N THR A 415 -31.52 33.25 -5.82
CA THR A 415 -30.74 34.05 -6.79
C THR A 415 -31.51 34.20 -8.09
N ARG A 416 -31.24 35.29 -8.81
CA ARG A 416 -31.76 35.53 -10.16
C ARG A 416 -30.63 36.13 -11.01
#